data_AF-A0A538CW62-F1
#
_entry.id   AF-A0A538CW62-F1
#
_cell.length_a   1.000
_cell.length_b   1.000
_cell.length_c   1.000
_cell.angle_alpha   90.00
_cell.angle_beta   90.00
_cell.angle_gamma   90.00
#
_symmetry.space_group_name_H-M   'P 1'
#
loop_
_entity.id
_entity.type
_entity.pdbx_description
1 polymer ?
#
loop_
_entity_poly.entity_id
_entity_poly.type
_entity_poly.pdbx_seq_one_letter_code
_entity_poly.pdbx_strand_id
1 'polypeptide(L)'
;FKWEAYTTWLSGFALLIVLYYVNADTYLIDKSVADLRPWEAIAISIALLAAAWLAYDGLCRLIPNDLALAAILLVLATLAAWGVSHLFSGRAEYIQIGAMLGTMMAGNVFFTIIPAHWELIRAKQAGREPSAAAGLRAKQRSVHNNYLTLPVVFTMISNHFPITYGHSYSWLTLVALLVIGAWVRHFFNLRHTGRAAWWIPVTAALAIAGVAVAIRPHGSSGGTAVPFTRAQAIVQARCVPCHSAQPTKADSAPLGLVFDTPEQIHAQASLIEQVAVRTKVMPLGNQTGMTQAERDALGAEVGGARFEARLEEVSAPETVAAFRRLLPLESKLIHARWSGEACWIPFGELDVGIGPENATSYPAPGQLLLYPGGVSEMEILFPYGPTQFASKAGVLAGNHFATVVKGGEQLRELGPLVLWQGAQPIRFDEA
;
A
#
# COMPACT_ATOMS: atom_id res chain seq x y z
N PHE A 1 -16.82 31.30 -10.87
CA PHE A 1 -15.60 31.39 -10.05
C PHE A 1 -15.79 31.64 -8.54
N LYS A 2 -16.35 32.75 -8.02
CA LYS A 2 -16.40 32.95 -6.54
C LYS A 2 -17.15 31.85 -5.79
N TRP A 3 -18.30 31.45 -6.34
CA TRP A 3 -19.17 30.48 -5.70
C TRP A 3 -18.58 29.08 -5.74
N GLU A 4 -17.95 28.68 -6.85
CA GLU A 4 -17.27 27.39 -6.99
C GLU A 4 -16.22 27.18 -5.88
N ALA A 5 -15.35 28.16 -5.64
CA ALA A 5 -14.32 28.03 -4.61
C ALA A 5 -14.92 27.89 -3.19
N TYR A 6 -15.98 28.64 -2.89
CA TYR A 6 -16.64 28.59 -1.58
C TYR A 6 -17.48 27.35 -1.38
N THR A 7 -18.22 26.90 -2.40
CA THR A 7 -19.03 25.69 -2.31
C THR A 7 -18.15 24.45 -2.21
N THR A 8 -17.01 24.40 -2.92
CA THR A 8 -16.04 23.31 -2.79
C THR A 8 -15.41 23.27 -1.39
N TRP A 9 -15.02 24.42 -0.83
CA TRP A 9 -14.49 24.45 0.53
C TRP A 9 -15.54 24.07 1.56
N LEU A 10 -16.77 24.61 1.45
CA LEU A 10 -17.87 24.30 2.37
C LEU A 10 -18.26 22.82 2.30
N SER A 11 -18.35 22.23 1.11
CA SER A 11 -18.68 20.81 0.96
C SER A 11 -17.55 19.92 1.48
N GLY A 12 -16.28 20.26 1.19
CA GLY A 12 -15.13 19.55 1.74
C GLY A 12 -15.05 19.64 3.26
N PHE A 13 -15.31 20.82 3.83
CA PHE A 13 -15.33 21.03 5.28
C PHE A 13 -16.50 20.30 5.96
N ALA A 14 -17.67 20.27 5.32
CA ALA A 14 -18.80 19.46 5.78
C ALA A 14 -18.45 17.96 5.78
N LEU A 15 -17.78 17.46 4.74
CA LEU A 15 -17.30 16.07 4.69
C LEU A 15 -16.26 15.78 5.78
N LEU A 16 -15.35 16.73 6.05
CA LEU A 16 -14.40 16.62 7.17
C LEU A 16 -15.14 16.49 8.51
N ILE A 17 -16.14 17.33 8.76
CA ILE A 17 -16.95 17.26 9.99
C ILE A 17 -17.65 15.90 10.09
N VAL A 18 -18.40 15.51 9.05
CA VAL A 18 -19.24 14.31 9.08
C VAL A 18 -18.41 13.03 9.18
N LEU A 19 -17.31 12.94 8.43
CA LEU A 19 -16.51 11.72 8.39
C LEU A 19 -15.45 11.65 9.48
N TYR A 20 -14.79 12.76 9.82
CA TYR A 20 -13.64 12.75 10.73
C TYR A 20 -13.95 13.31 12.11
N TYR A 21 -14.92 14.22 12.28
CA TYR A 21 -15.22 14.76 13.61
C TYR A 21 -16.34 13.97 14.30
N VAL A 22 -17.42 13.62 13.58
CA VAL A 22 -18.49 12.79 14.15
C VAL A 22 -18.00 11.37 14.48
N ASN A 23 -17.10 10.83 13.65
CA ASN A 23 -16.53 9.49 13.80
C ASN A 23 -15.02 9.55 14.13
N ALA A 24 -14.63 10.46 15.02
CA ALA A 24 -13.23 10.73 15.34
C ALA A 24 -12.45 9.49 15.81
N ASP A 25 -13.07 8.62 16.62
CA ASP A 25 -12.46 7.37 17.10
C ASP A 25 -12.15 6.36 15.97
N THR A 26 -12.75 6.51 14.79
CA THR A 26 -12.55 5.60 13.65
C THR A 26 -11.59 6.18 12.62
N TYR A 27 -11.77 7.45 12.29
CA TYR A 27 -11.11 8.06 11.13
C TYR A 27 -10.01 9.03 11.51
N LEU A 28 -10.16 9.78 12.61
CA LEU A 28 -9.21 10.83 13.02
C LEU A 28 -8.10 10.27 13.92
N ILE A 29 -8.47 9.46 14.90
CA ILE A 29 -7.59 8.99 15.97
C ILE A 29 -7.07 7.59 15.68
N ASP A 30 -5.79 7.38 15.97
CA ASP A 30 -5.21 6.06 16.16
C ASP A 30 -4.50 6.04 17.52
N LYS A 31 -5.00 5.22 18.44
CA LYS A 31 -4.47 5.15 19.82
C LYS A 31 -3.05 4.60 19.90
N SER A 32 -2.59 3.92 18.86
CA SER A 32 -1.19 3.48 18.76
C SER A 32 -0.24 4.62 18.35
N VAL A 33 -0.77 5.72 17.81
CA VAL A 33 -0.03 6.94 17.49
C VAL A 33 -0.08 7.91 18.67
N ALA A 34 -1.28 8.29 19.12
CA ALA A 34 -1.47 9.16 20.28
C ALA A 34 -2.80 8.84 20.99
N ASP A 35 -2.76 8.74 22.31
CA ASP A 35 -3.97 8.52 23.14
C ASP A 35 -4.69 9.85 23.37
N LEU A 36 -5.36 10.34 22.32
CA LEU A 36 -6.17 11.56 22.36
C LEU A 36 -7.64 11.21 22.56
N ARG A 37 -8.35 12.06 23.32
CA ARG A 37 -9.81 12.04 23.34
C ARG A 37 -10.36 12.68 22.06
N PRO A 38 -11.56 12.28 21.59
CA PRO A 38 -12.21 12.86 20.40
C PRO A 38 -12.21 14.39 20.37
N TRP A 39 -12.58 15.04 21.48
CA TRP A 39 -12.63 16.50 21.54
C TRP A 39 -11.25 17.16 21.45
N GLU A 40 -10.19 16.52 22.00
CA GLU A 40 -8.81 17.02 21.91
C GLU A 40 -8.33 16.96 20.47
N ALA A 41 -8.54 15.83 19.80
CA ALA A 41 -8.18 15.66 18.40
C ALA A 41 -8.91 16.66 17.49
N ILE A 42 -10.22 16.88 17.71
CA ILE A 42 -11.02 17.85 16.96
C ILE A 42 -10.52 19.28 17.22
N ALA A 43 -10.28 19.64 18.49
CA ALA A 43 -9.77 20.97 18.85
C ALA A 43 -8.40 21.25 18.22
N ILE A 44 -7.49 20.27 18.26
CA ILE A 44 -6.18 20.35 17.61
C ILE A 44 -6.35 20.53 16.09
N SER A 45 -7.21 19.72 15.45
CA SER A 45 -7.47 19.82 14.01
C SER A 45 -7.98 21.21 13.62
N ILE A 46 -8.96 21.77 14.34
CA ILE A 46 -9.48 23.12 14.09
C ILE A 46 -8.40 24.19 14.34
N ALA A 47 -7.63 24.06 15.42
CA ALA A 47 -6.54 24.99 15.72
C ALA A 47 -5.47 25.00 14.62
N LEU A 48 -5.11 23.83 14.08
CA LEU A 48 -4.18 23.69 12.97
C LEU A 48 -4.70 24.34 11.68
N LEU A 49 -6.00 24.24 11.37
CA LEU A 49 -6.60 24.92 10.22
C LEU A 49 -6.50 26.45 10.35
N ALA A 50 -6.82 26.98 11.52
CA ALA A 50 -6.72 28.42 11.79
C ALA A 50 -5.26 28.89 11.78
N ALA A 51 -4.36 28.16 12.43
CA ALA A 51 -2.93 28.46 12.49
C ALA A 51 -2.29 28.44 11.10
N ALA A 52 -2.65 27.45 10.25
CA ALA A 52 -2.15 27.37 8.87
C ALA A 52 -2.48 28.63 8.08
N TRP A 53 -3.73 29.09 8.13
CA TRP A 53 -4.14 30.29 7.41
C TRP A 53 -3.48 31.55 7.96
N LEU A 54 -3.45 31.73 9.29
CA LEU A 54 -2.83 32.90 9.92
C LEU A 54 -1.33 32.99 9.64
N ALA A 55 -0.60 31.88 9.79
CA ALA A 55 0.82 31.82 9.52
C ALA A 55 1.12 32.11 8.04
N TYR A 56 0.39 31.46 7.13
CA TYR A 56 0.56 31.68 5.69
C TYR A 56 0.23 33.12 5.29
N ASP A 57 -0.88 33.70 5.77
CA ASP A 57 -1.24 35.07 5.43
C ASP A 57 -0.23 36.08 5.99
N GLY A 58 0.23 35.88 7.23
CA GLY A 58 1.30 36.67 7.83
C GLY A 58 2.59 36.62 7.03
N LEU A 59 3.06 35.42 6.68
CA LEU A 59 4.29 35.23 5.91
C LEU A 59 4.23 35.89 4.53
N CYS A 60 3.11 35.78 3.83
CA CYS A 60 2.95 36.42 2.54
C CYS A 60 2.94 37.96 2.61
N ARG A 61 2.61 38.54 3.77
CA ARG A 61 2.70 40.00 3.99
C ARG A 61 4.12 40.43 4.37
N LEU A 62 4.87 39.57 5.03
CA LEU A 62 6.21 39.86 5.57
C LEU A 62 7.33 39.55 4.57
N ILE A 63 7.13 38.58 3.68
CA ILE A 63 8.18 38.06 2.79
C ILE A 63 7.84 38.42 1.34
N PRO A 64 8.53 39.41 0.75
CA PRO A 64 8.27 39.83 -0.63
C PRO A 64 8.91 38.89 -1.67
N ASN A 65 9.86 38.06 -1.27
CA ASN A 65 10.55 37.13 -2.16
C ASN A 65 9.77 35.80 -2.26
N ASP A 66 9.20 35.52 -3.43
CA ASP A 66 8.37 34.33 -3.66
C ASP A 66 9.14 33.01 -3.47
N LEU A 67 10.43 32.95 -3.79
CA LEU A 67 11.24 31.74 -3.61
C LEU A 67 11.50 31.45 -2.13
N ALA A 68 11.88 32.48 -1.36
CA ALA A 68 12.06 32.37 0.08
C ALA A 68 10.75 31.99 0.77
N LEU A 69 9.64 32.61 0.35
CA LEU A 69 8.31 32.27 0.83
C LEU A 69 7.94 30.82 0.53
N ALA A 70 8.16 30.35 -0.70
CA ALA A 70 7.90 28.96 -1.08
C ALA A 70 8.74 27.97 -0.26
N ALA A 71 10.03 28.26 -0.03
CA ALA A 71 10.90 27.43 0.80
C ALA A 71 10.42 27.36 2.26
N ILE A 72 10.04 28.50 2.85
CA ILE A 72 9.52 28.55 4.22
C ILE A 72 8.18 27.81 4.33
N LEU A 73 7.27 27.99 3.36
CA LEU A 73 6.00 27.27 3.34
C LEU A 73 6.19 25.76 3.17
N LEU A 74 7.19 25.33 2.40
CA LEU A 74 7.54 23.91 2.29
C LEU A 74 8.05 23.36 3.62
N VAL A 75 8.90 24.09 4.33
CA VAL A 75 9.37 23.70 5.67
C VAL A 75 8.20 23.62 6.65
N LEU A 76 7.30 24.61 6.65
CA LEU A 76 6.12 24.59 7.52
C LEU A 76 5.15 23.45 7.18
N ALA A 77 4.91 23.19 5.90
CA ALA A 77 4.09 22.04 5.47
C ALA A 77 4.73 20.71 5.90
N THR A 78 6.06 20.60 5.84
CA THR A 78 6.81 19.43 6.30
C THR A 78 6.70 19.25 7.81
N LEU A 79 6.90 20.31 8.58
CA LEU A 79 6.74 20.30 10.04
C LEU A 79 5.30 19.99 10.46
N ALA A 80 4.32 20.52 9.74
CA ALA A 80 2.92 20.20 9.95
C ALA A 80 2.62 18.73 9.67
N ALA A 81 3.06 18.19 8.53
CA ALA A 81 2.88 16.78 8.19
C ALA A 81 3.53 15.87 9.23
N TRP A 82 4.78 16.16 9.61
CA TRP A 82 5.49 15.46 10.67
C TRP A 82 4.74 15.53 12.00
N GLY A 83 4.35 16.72 12.46
CA GLY A 83 3.64 16.89 13.73
C GLY A 83 2.28 16.17 13.74
N VAL A 84 1.52 16.27 12.65
CA VAL A 84 0.24 15.57 12.50
C VAL A 84 0.40 14.06 12.46
N SER A 85 1.48 13.54 11.85
CA SER A 85 1.76 12.09 11.84
C SER A 85 2.01 11.49 13.23
N HIS A 86 2.30 12.33 14.23
CA HIS A 86 2.44 11.92 15.64
C HIS A 86 1.16 12.15 16.45
N LEU A 87 0.09 12.67 15.84
CA LEU A 87 -1.16 13.03 16.53
C LEU A 87 -2.37 12.25 15.99
N PHE A 88 -2.44 12.07 14.67
CA PHE A 88 -3.61 11.49 13.99
C PHE A 88 -3.25 10.19 13.26
N SER A 89 -4.27 9.45 12.85
CA SER A 89 -4.09 8.30 11.97
C SER A 89 -3.41 8.71 10.66
N GLY A 90 -2.64 7.83 10.02
CA GLY A 90 -1.96 8.16 8.75
C GLY A 90 -2.95 8.60 7.65
N ARG A 91 -4.17 8.06 7.65
CA ARG A 91 -5.25 8.52 6.77
C ARG A 91 -5.64 9.97 7.08
N ALA A 92 -5.92 10.27 8.34
CA ALA A 92 -6.29 11.61 8.78
C ALA A 92 -5.18 12.62 8.60
N GLU A 93 -3.91 12.22 8.67
CA GLU A 93 -2.76 13.08 8.38
C GLU A 93 -2.88 13.74 7.00
N TYR A 94 -3.14 12.94 5.96
CA TYR A 94 -3.25 13.43 4.59
C TYR A 94 -4.46 14.35 4.44
N ILE A 95 -5.61 13.97 5.00
CA ILE A 95 -6.82 14.79 4.96
C ILE A 95 -6.64 16.10 5.71
N GLN A 96 -5.97 16.09 6.86
CA GLN A 96 -5.69 17.27 7.66
C GLN A 96 -4.81 18.25 6.90
N ILE A 97 -3.71 17.78 6.31
CA ILE A 97 -2.81 18.63 5.52
C ILE A 97 -3.55 19.18 4.29
N GLY A 98 -4.32 18.34 3.60
CA GLY A 98 -5.18 18.78 2.51
C GLY A 98 -6.19 19.84 2.91
N ALA A 99 -6.84 19.70 4.07
CA ALA A 99 -7.79 20.65 4.61
C ALA A 99 -7.11 21.98 5.00
N MET A 100 -5.89 21.94 5.55
CA MET A 100 -5.09 23.13 5.82
C MET A 100 -4.76 23.88 4.51
N LEU A 101 -4.28 23.17 3.49
CA LEU A 101 -4.02 23.73 2.16
C LEU A 101 -5.29 24.33 1.53
N GLY A 102 -6.40 23.59 1.56
CA GLY A 102 -7.69 24.05 1.05
C GLY A 102 -8.22 25.28 1.79
N THR A 103 -8.02 25.35 3.12
CA THR A 103 -8.39 26.52 3.94
C THR A 103 -7.57 27.75 3.58
N MET A 104 -6.26 27.58 3.36
CA MET A 104 -5.42 28.66 2.83
C MET A 104 -5.93 29.14 1.46
N MET A 105 -6.30 28.23 0.56
CA MET A 105 -6.81 28.56 -0.76
C MET A 105 -8.14 29.31 -0.72
N ALA A 106 -9.08 28.88 0.13
CA ALA A 106 -10.36 29.56 0.32
C ALA A 106 -10.15 30.95 0.94
N GLY A 107 -9.27 31.06 1.93
CA GLY A 107 -8.91 32.33 2.56
C GLY A 107 -8.26 33.32 1.58
N ASN A 108 -7.39 32.84 0.68
CA ASN A 108 -6.83 33.66 -0.41
C ASN A 108 -7.92 34.30 -1.28
N VAL A 109 -8.93 33.50 -1.64
CA VAL A 109 -10.07 33.97 -2.46
C VAL A 109 -10.88 35.00 -1.69
N PHE A 110 -11.26 34.69 -0.45
CA PHE A 110 -12.16 35.51 0.35
C PHE A 110 -11.54 36.82 0.82
N PHE A 111 -10.33 36.79 1.38
CA PHE A 111 -9.72 37.96 2.02
C PHE A 111 -8.85 38.79 1.08
N THR A 112 -8.36 38.25 -0.04
CA THR A 112 -7.41 38.97 -0.91
C THR A 112 -7.93 39.13 -2.34
N ILE A 113 -8.30 38.04 -3.02
CA ILE A 113 -8.59 38.06 -4.47
C ILE A 113 -9.91 38.77 -4.76
N ILE A 114 -11.01 38.41 -4.08
CA ILE A 114 -12.31 39.06 -4.31
C ILE A 114 -12.31 40.54 -3.93
N PRO A 115 -11.77 40.96 -2.77
CA PRO A 115 -11.67 42.38 -2.44
C PRO A 115 -10.90 43.18 -3.49
N ALA A 116 -9.77 42.67 -4.00
CA ALA A 116 -9.02 43.31 -5.08
C ALA A 116 -9.81 43.37 -6.40
N HIS A 117 -10.57 42.32 -6.72
CA HIS A 117 -11.45 42.32 -7.90
C HIS A 117 -12.54 43.40 -7.81
N TRP A 118 -13.17 43.56 -6.64
CA TRP A 118 -14.14 44.63 -6.41
C TRP A 118 -13.52 46.03 -6.45
N GLU A 119 -12.30 46.19 -5.93
CA GLU A 119 -11.56 47.44 -6.02
C GLU A 119 -11.31 47.85 -7.47
N LEU A 120 -10.94 46.88 -8.33
CA LEU A 120 -10.77 47.09 -9.77
C LEU A 120 -12.08 47.49 -10.47
N ILE A 121 -13.19 46.81 -10.17
CA ILE A 121 -14.51 47.16 -10.74
C ILE A 121 -14.89 48.59 -10.36
N ARG A 122 -14.79 48.92 -9.06
CA ARG A 122 -15.11 50.26 -8.55
C ARG A 122 -14.20 51.33 -9.15
N ALA A 123 -12.93 51.01 -9.37
CA ALA A 123 -11.97 51.90 -10.03
C ALA A 123 -12.43 52.28 -11.44
N LYS A 124 -12.75 51.26 -12.24
CA LYS A 124 -13.21 51.44 -13.62
C LYS A 124 -14.55 52.17 -13.70
N GLN A 125 -15.49 51.88 -12.81
CA GLN A 125 -16.77 52.60 -12.73
C GLN A 125 -16.58 54.08 -12.39
N ALA A 126 -15.60 54.42 -11.55
CA ALA A 126 -15.29 55.80 -11.17
C ALA A 126 -14.31 56.50 -12.14
N GLY A 127 -13.91 55.86 -13.25
CA GLY A 127 -12.94 56.43 -14.20
C GLY A 127 -11.53 56.64 -13.62
N ARG A 128 -11.20 56.01 -12.48
CA ARG A 128 -9.87 56.07 -11.86
C ARG A 128 -9.02 54.86 -12.23
N GLU A 129 -7.71 55.01 -12.13
CA GLU A 129 -6.80 53.87 -12.26
C GLU A 129 -6.96 52.88 -11.07
N PRO A 130 -7.00 51.55 -11.32
CA PRO A 130 -7.02 50.53 -10.27
C PRO A 130 -5.74 50.50 -9.44
N SER A 131 -5.83 50.05 -8.18
CA SER A 131 -4.67 49.90 -7.31
C SER A 131 -3.73 48.79 -7.80
N ALA A 132 -2.53 49.17 -8.27
CA ALA A 132 -1.49 48.21 -8.64
C ALA A 132 -1.12 47.28 -7.48
N ALA A 133 -1.04 47.81 -6.25
CA ALA A 133 -0.69 47.02 -5.06
C ALA A 133 -1.75 45.96 -4.72
N ALA A 134 -3.04 46.26 -4.89
CA ALA A 134 -4.12 45.28 -4.69
C ALA A 134 -4.08 44.19 -5.76
N GLY A 135 -3.87 44.58 -7.03
CA GLY A 135 -3.75 43.66 -8.15
C GLY A 135 -2.55 42.70 -8.03
N LEU A 136 -1.38 43.21 -7.63
CA LEU A 136 -0.18 42.39 -7.43
C LEU A 136 -0.36 41.37 -6.30
N ARG A 137 -0.93 41.79 -5.15
CA ARG A 137 -1.24 40.88 -4.04
C ARG A 137 -2.24 39.80 -4.45
N ALA A 138 -3.31 40.16 -5.15
CA ALA A 138 -4.29 39.20 -5.65
C ALA A 138 -3.67 38.21 -6.66
N LYS A 139 -2.80 38.69 -7.55
CA LYS A 139 -2.06 37.85 -8.49
C LYS A 139 -1.17 36.84 -7.75
N GLN A 140 -0.41 37.28 -6.75
CA GLN A 140 0.44 36.40 -5.95
C GLN A 140 -0.38 35.26 -5.33
N ARG A 141 -1.49 35.58 -4.66
CA ARG A 141 -2.36 34.57 -4.03
C ARG A 141 -3.02 33.64 -5.03
N SER A 142 -3.39 34.16 -6.20
CA SER A 142 -3.92 33.34 -7.30
C SER A 142 -2.87 32.35 -7.83
N VAL A 143 -1.61 32.79 -7.96
CA VAL A 143 -0.49 31.90 -8.33
C VAL A 143 -0.27 30.82 -7.28
N HIS A 144 -0.33 31.14 -5.99
CA HIS A 144 -0.21 30.12 -4.93
C HIS A 144 -1.33 29.08 -5.02
N ASN A 145 -2.59 29.51 -5.11
CA ASN A 145 -3.73 28.60 -5.28
C ASN A 145 -3.56 27.69 -6.49
N ASN A 146 -3.04 28.24 -7.58
CA ASN A 146 -2.78 27.51 -8.79
C ASN A 146 -1.77 26.37 -8.56
N TYR A 147 -0.65 26.61 -7.88
CA TYR A 147 0.34 25.57 -7.53
C TYR A 147 -0.19 24.54 -6.53
N LEU A 148 -1.01 24.96 -5.57
CA LEU A 148 -1.57 24.11 -4.52
C LEU A 148 -2.72 23.20 -5.01
N THR A 149 -3.25 23.43 -6.22
CA THR A 149 -4.42 22.69 -6.73
C THR A 149 -4.16 21.18 -6.83
N LEU A 150 -3.08 20.75 -7.47
CA LEU A 150 -2.77 19.31 -7.60
C LEU A 150 -2.42 18.66 -6.23
N PRO A 151 -1.60 19.30 -5.37
CA PRO A 151 -1.38 18.85 -4.00
C PRO A 151 -2.69 18.63 -3.21
N VAL A 152 -3.62 19.60 -3.22
CA VAL A 152 -4.90 19.49 -2.52
C VAL A 152 -5.75 18.37 -3.08
N VAL A 153 -5.89 18.29 -4.41
CA VAL A 153 -6.65 17.20 -5.05
C VAL A 153 -6.09 15.84 -4.64
N PHE A 154 -4.76 15.67 -4.70
CA PHE A 154 -4.11 14.44 -4.26
C PHE A 154 -4.45 14.09 -2.82
N THR A 155 -4.33 15.04 -1.89
CA THR A 155 -4.65 14.78 -0.48
C THR A 155 -6.10 14.38 -0.25
N MET A 156 -7.04 14.89 -1.05
CA MET A 156 -8.46 14.52 -0.90
C MET A 156 -8.79 13.13 -1.47
N ILE A 157 -8.06 12.67 -2.50
CA ILE A 157 -8.22 11.34 -3.09
C ILE A 157 -7.30 10.28 -2.48
N SER A 158 -6.38 10.69 -1.59
CA SER A 158 -5.33 9.82 -1.04
C SER A 158 -5.88 8.61 -0.32
N ASN A 159 -7.11 8.67 0.19
CA ASN A 159 -7.83 7.55 0.81
C ASN A 159 -7.89 6.30 -0.09
N HIS A 160 -7.85 6.46 -1.41
CA HIS A 160 -7.80 5.38 -2.40
C HIS A 160 -6.40 4.78 -2.62
N PHE A 161 -5.37 5.35 -1.99
CA PHE A 161 -3.98 4.93 -2.12
C PHE A 161 -3.35 4.60 -0.74
N PRO A 162 -3.85 3.57 -0.04
CA PRO A 162 -3.41 3.23 1.32
C PRO A 162 -1.91 3.00 1.48
N ILE A 163 -1.23 2.56 0.41
CA ILE A 163 0.22 2.40 0.37
C ILE A 163 0.99 3.70 0.68
N THR A 164 0.39 4.86 0.43
CA THR A 164 1.05 6.16 0.64
C THR A 164 1.07 6.57 2.11
N TYR A 165 0.01 6.28 2.85
CA TYR A 165 -0.16 6.69 4.25
C TYR A 165 0.02 5.55 5.26
N GLY A 166 0.12 4.29 4.81
CA GLY A 166 0.36 3.12 5.66
C GLY A 166 1.83 2.86 6.04
N HIS A 167 2.76 3.70 5.55
CA HIS A 167 4.19 3.59 5.82
C HIS A 167 4.57 4.35 7.10
N SER A 168 5.62 3.91 7.82
CA SER A 168 6.15 4.62 9.00
C SER A 168 6.69 6.04 8.71
N TYR A 169 6.85 6.37 7.43
CA TYR A 169 7.31 7.66 6.94
C TYR A 169 6.23 8.30 6.04
N SER A 170 4.96 8.09 6.36
CA SER A 170 3.80 8.65 5.66
C SER A 170 3.96 10.15 5.37
N TRP A 171 4.43 10.92 6.35
CA TRP A 171 4.64 12.36 6.22
C TRP A 171 5.70 12.75 5.17
N LEU A 172 6.77 11.97 5.02
CA LEU A 172 7.77 12.20 3.96
C LEU A 172 7.18 11.87 2.59
N THR A 173 6.44 10.77 2.49
CA THR A 173 5.73 10.39 1.27
C THR A 173 4.75 11.49 0.86
N LEU A 174 3.99 12.03 1.81
CA LEU A 174 3.08 13.15 1.59
C LEU A 174 3.84 14.36 1.04
N VAL A 175 4.88 14.83 1.74
CA VAL A 175 5.67 16.00 1.32
C VAL A 175 6.25 15.81 -0.09
N ALA A 176 6.80 14.64 -0.38
CA ALA A 176 7.32 14.32 -1.72
C ALA A 176 6.22 14.44 -2.79
N LEU A 177 5.02 13.90 -2.53
CA LEU A 177 3.89 13.96 -3.46
C LEU A 177 3.32 15.38 -3.60
N LEU A 178 3.34 16.20 -2.55
CA LEU A 178 2.98 17.62 -2.64
C LEU A 178 3.97 18.40 -3.55
N VAL A 179 5.28 18.16 -3.38
CA VAL A 179 6.32 18.78 -4.22
C VAL A 179 6.17 18.33 -5.68
N ILE A 180 5.98 17.03 -5.92
CA ILE A 180 5.72 16.49 -7.26
C ILE A 180 4.46 17.11 -7.86
N GLY A 181 3.37 17.23 -7.10
CA GLY A 181 2.14 17.87 -7.56
C GLY A 181 2.34 19.33 -7.98
N ALA A 182 3.07 20.10 -7.18
CA ALA A 182 3.44 21.48 -7.51
C ALA A 182 4.35 21.54 -8.75
N TRP A 183 5.26 20.58 -8.90
CA TRP A 183 6.17 20.48 -10.04
C TRP A 183 5.45 20.16 -11.35
N VAL A 184 4.50 19.23 -11.31
CA VAL A 184 3.62 18.94 -12.45
C VAL A 184 2.79 20.17 -12.82
N ARG A 185 2.30 20.93 -11.83
CA ARG A 185 1.60 22.19 -12.11
C ARG A 185 2.52 23.23 -12.75
N HIS A 186 3.79 23.27 -12.37
CA HIS A 186 4.77 24.16 -12.97
C HIS A 186 4.89 23.94 -14.49
N PHE A 187 4.93 22.67 -14.94
CA PHE A 187 4.90 22.35 -16.37
C PHE A 187 3.70 22.95 -17.08
N PHE A 188 2.50 22.77 -16.54
CA PHE A 188 1.30 23.34 -17.14
C PHE A 188 1.39 24.87 -17.22
N ASN A 189 1.90 25.53 -16.19
CA ASN A 189 2.06 26.98 -16.20
C ASN A 189 3.00 27.44 -17.34
N LEU A 190 4.16 26.79 -17.49
CA LEU A 190 5.09 27.09 -18.58
C LEU A 190 4.47 26.82 -19.95
N ARG A 191 3.73 25.71 -20.09
CA ARG A 191 3.07 25.34 -21.34
C ARG A 191 2.03 26.36 -21.79
N HIS A 192 1.25 26.93 -20.87
CA HIS A 192 0.30 28.02 -21.18
C HIS A 192 0.99 29.30 -21.66
N THR A 193 2.27 29.49 -21.32
CA THR A 193 3.10 30.60 -21.83
C THR A 193 3.85 30.26 -23.12
N GLY A 194 3.53 29.14 -23.76
CA GLY A 194 4.19 28.68 -25.00
C GLY A 194 5.51 27.92 -24.78
N ARG A 195 5.92 27.68 -23.52
CA ARG A 195 7.17 26.96 -23.18
C ARG A 195 6.88 25.50 -22.80
N ALA A 196 7.07 24.59 -23.74
CA ALA A 196 6.85 23.15 -23.53
C ALA A 196 8.08 22.43 -22.95
N ALA A 197 8.34 22.63 -21.65
CA ALA A 197 9.46 22.00 -20.93
C ALA A 197 9.17 20.51 -20.60
N TRP A 198 9.20 19.63 -21.61
CA TRP A 198 8.86 18.21 -21.48
C TRP A 198 9.72 17.38 -20.51
N TRP A 199 10.89 17.88 -20.14
CA TRP A 199 11.71 17.26 -19.10
C TRP A 199 11.04 17.31 -17.70
N ILE A 200 10.11 18.24 -17.46
CA ILE A 200 9.37 18.34 -16.21
C ILE A 200 8.46 17.13 -15.97
N PRO A 201 7.54 16.75 -16.87
CA PRO A 201 6.73 15.55 -16.67
C PRO A 201 7.57 14.27 -16.63
N VAL A 202 8.69 14.20 -17.36
CA VAL A 202 9.62 13.06 -17.28
C VAL A 202 10.23 12.95 -15.89
N THR A 203 10.79 14.04 -15.36
CA THR A 203 11.36 14.05 -14.00
C THR A 203 10.32 13.81 -12.92
N ALA A 204 9.10 14.32 -13.08
CA ALA A 204 7.99 14.04 -12.19
C ALA A 204 7.60 12.54 -12.20
N ALA A 205 7.54 11.90 -13.37
CA ALA A 205 7.26 10.47 -13.49
C ALA A 205 8.36 9.61 -12.84
N LEU A 206 9.63 9.98 -13.04
CA LEU A 206 10.76 9.33 -12.37
C LEU A 206 10.72 9.50 -10.85
N ALA A 207 10.36 10.70 -10.36
CA ALA A 207 10.20 10.95 -8.94
C ALA A 207 9.05 10.12 -8.33
N ILE A 208 7.91 9.99 -9.03
CA ILE A 208 6.81 9.11 -8.61
C ILE A 208 7.26 7.66 -8.54
N ALA A 209 7.98 7.17 -9.56
CA ALA A 209 8.53 5.82 -9.56
C ALA A 209 9.52 5.60 -8.41
N GLY A 210 10.37 6.60 -8.13
CA GLY A 210 11.28 6.57 -6.99
C GLY A 210 10.56 6.48 -5.66
N VAL A 211 9.50 7.29 -5.46
CA VAL A 211 8.63 7.22 -4.27
C VAL A 211 7.97 5.84 -4.18
N ALA A 212 7.40 5.32 -5.27
CA ALA A 212 6.76 4.00 -5.30
C ALA A 212 7.71 2.86 -4.93
N VAL A 213 8.96 2.91 -5.39
CA VAL A 213 10.01 1.95 -5.02
C VAL A 213 10.41 2.12 -3.55
N ALA A 214 10.52 3.36 -3.06
CA ALA A 214 10.91 3.64 -1.68
C ALA A 214 9.86 3.18 -0.65
N ILE A 215 8.57 3.31 -0.97
CA ILE A 215 7.45 2.92 -0.09
C ILE A 215 6.99 1.48 -0.32
N ARG A 216 7.68 0.71 -1.17
CA ARG A 216 7.29 -0.68 -1.44
C ARG A 216 7.24 -1.46 -0.12
N PRO A 217 6.20 -2.27 0.13
CA PRO A 217 6.17 -3.11 1.31
C PRO A 217 7.35 -4.09 1.25
N HIS A 218 8.21 -4.05 2.26
CA HIS A 218 9.22 -5.09 2.43
C HIS A 218 8.53 -6.28 3.10
N GLY A 219 8.60 -7.46 2.48
CA GLY A 219 8.03 -8.68 3.07
C GLY A 219 8.74 -8.96 4.40
N SER A 220 7.97 -9.19 5.46
CA SER A 220 8.49 -9.75 6.71
C SER A 220 8.71 -11.25 6.52
N SER A 221 9.71 -11.62 5.71
CA SER A 221 10.04 -13.01 5.35
C SER A 221 10.70 -13.82 6.50
N GLY A 222 10.63 -13.35 7.73
CA GLY A 222 11.42 -13.88 8.86
C GLY A 222 10.61 -14.39 10.05
N GLY A 223 9.28 -14.42 9.95
CA GLY A 223 8.44 -14.95 11.04
C GLY A 223 8.48 -16.48 11.08
N THR A 224 8.69 -17.05 12.26
CA THR A 224 8.46 -18.48 12.50
C THR A 224 7.00 -18.79 12.13
N ALA A 225 6.77 -19.83 11.32
CA ALA A 225 5.42 -20.25 10.93
C ALA A 225 4.50 -20.37 12.15
N VAL A 226 3.32 -19.76 12.08
CA VAL A 226 2.38 -19.67 13.19
C VAL A 226 1.14 -20.46 12.85
N PRO A 227 0.74 -21.48 13.63
CA PRO A 227 -0.42 -22.32 13.27
C PRO A 227 -1.67 -21.52 12.90
N PHE A 228 -2.42 -21.96 11.89
CA PHE A 228 -3.65 -21.30 11.43
C PHE A 228 -4.61 -20.96 12.58
N THR A 229 -4.71 -21.82 13.60
CA THR A 229 -5.54 -21.57 14.79
C THR A 229 -5.21 -20.25 15.49
N ARG A 230 -3.93 -19.84 15.48
CA ARG A 230 -3.48 -18.55 16.04
C ARG A 230 -3.80 -17.39 15.10
N ALA A 231 -3.61 -17.54 13.79
CA ALA A 231 -4.03 -16.53 12.81
C ALA A 231 -5.56 -16.31 12.84
N GLN A 232 -6.33 -17.39 12.89
CA GLN A 232 -7.77 -17.38 13.06
C GLN A 232 -8.18 -16.64 14.34
N ALA A 233 -7.55 -16.94 15.48
CA ALA A 233 -7.84 -16.24 16.73
C ALA A 233 -7.58 -14.72 16.63
N ILE A 234 -6.54 -14.31 15.91
CA ILE A 234 -6.24 -12.89 15.65
C ILE A 234 -7.34 -12.28 14.77
N VAL A 235 -7.71 -12.93 13.67
CA VAL A 235 -8.75 -12.42 12.76
C VAL A 235 -10.10 -12.32 13.48
N GLN A 236 -10.45 -13.30 14.32
CA GLN A 236 -11.65 -13.31 15.16
C GLN A 236 -11.65 -12.14 16.17
N ALA A 237 -10.52 -11.86 16.81
CA ALA A 237 -10.44 -10.76 17.76
C ALA A 237 -10.37 -9.37 17.10
N ARG A 238 -9.71 -9.25 15.93
CA ARG A 238 -9.32 -7.96 15.36
C ARG A 238 -10.13 -7.54 14.13
N CYS A 239 -10.63 -8.48 13.34
CA CYS A 239 -11.32 -8.21 12.08
C CYS A 239 -12.82 -8.49 12.14
N VAL A 240 -13.24 -9.62 12.73
CA VAL A 240 -14.66 -10.04 12.83
C VAL A 240 -15.57 -9.01 13.50
N PRO A 241 -15.14 -8.17 14.48
CA PRO A 241 -16.00 -7.12 15.01
C PRO A 241 -16.59 -6.18 13.94
N CYS A 242 -15.89 -6.00 12.82
CA CYS A 242 -16.38 -5.24 11.66
C CYS A 242 -16.74 -6.13 10.46
N HIS A 243 -16.08 -7.27 10.28
CA HIS A 243 -16.19 -8.17 9.13
C HIS A 243 -16.88 -9.49 9.51
N SER A 244 -18.15 -9.39 9.93
CA SER A 244 -19.00 -10.52 10.29
C SER A 244 -20.35 -10.43 9.58
N ALA A 245 -21.08 -11.54 9.45
CA ALA A 245 -22.49 -11.51 9.10
C ALA A 245 -23.33 -10.69 10.12
N GLN A 246 -22.85 -10.56 11.36
CA GLN A 246 -23.45 -9.73 12.41
C GLN A 246 -22.37 -8.86 13.09
N PRO A 247 -21.89 -7.78 12.44
CA PRO A 247 -20.85 -6.94 12.99
C PRO A 247 -21.29 -6.25 14.30
N THR A 248 -20.33 -5.99 15.18
CA THR A 248 -20.53 -5.30 16.46
C THR A 248 -19.95 -3.88 16.49
N LYS A 249 -19.05 -3.56 15.55
CA LYS A 249 -18.36 -2.26 15.41
C LYS A 249 -18.61 -1.57 14.06
N ALA A 250 -19.51 -2.11 13.24
CA ALA A 250 -19.93 -1.51 11.98
C ALA A 250 -21.42 -1.81 11.74
N ASP A 251 -22.09 -0.98 10.94
CA ASP A 251 -23.49 -1.24 10.56
C ASP A 251 -23.62 -2.44 9.62
N SER A 252 -22.57 -2.70 8.84
CA SER A 252 -22.47 -3.83 7.91
C SER A 252 -21.00 -4.15 7.64
N ALA A 253 -20.74 -5.38 7.20
CA ALA A 253 -19.42 -5.82 6.80
C ALA A 253 -18.90 -4.97 5.62
N PRO A 254 -17.77 -4.23 5.78
CA PRO A 254 -17.22 -3.42 4.69
C PRO A 254 -16.92 -4.28 3.47
N LEU A 255 -17.34 -3.80 2.29
CA LEU A 255 -17.22 -4.52 1.01
C LEU A 255 -17.92 -5.89 0.98
N GLY A 256 -18.77 -6.22 1.95
CA GLY A 256 -19.41 -7.53 2.08
C GLY A 256 -18.46 -8.65 2.51
N LEU A 257 -17.25 -8.31 2.97
CA LEU A 257 -16.25 -9.29 3.41
C LEU A 257 -16.54 -9.74 4.84
N VAL A 258 -16.81 -11.03 5.02
CA VAL A 258 -17.09 -11.67 6.30
C VAL A 258 -16.04 -12.73 6.61
N PHE A 259 -15.67 -12.87 7.88
CA PHE A 259 -14.58 -13.74 8.36
C PHE A 259 -15.04 -14.65 9.52
N ASP A 260 -16.31 -15.03 9.53
CA ASP A 260 -16.90 -15.83 10.60
C ASP A 260 -16.36 -17.28 10.59
N THR A 261 -16.00 -17.81 9.42
CA THR A 261 -15.51 -19.20 9.27
C THR A 261 -14.05 -19.27 8.79
N PRO A 262 -13.32 -20.38 9.08
CA PRO A 262 -11.98 -20.63 8.57
C PRO A 262 -11.84 -20.46 7.05
N GLU A 263 -12.81 -20.99 6.30
CA GLU A 263 -12.80 -21.00 4.84
C GLU A 263 -12.89 -19.58 4.27
N GLN A 264 -13.66 -18.71 4.93
CA GLN A 264 -13.77 -17.30 4.57
C GLN A 264 -12.47 -16.54 4.84
N ILE A 265 -11.77 -16.86 5.93
CA ILE A 265 -10.47 -16.28 6.26
C ILE A 265 -9.43 -16.70 5.23
N HIS A 266 -9.35 -17.99 4.91
CA HIS A 266 -8.43 -18.51 3.89
C HIS A 266 -8.69 -17.90 2.51
N ALA A 267 -9.96 -17.81 2.10
CA ALA A 267 -10.34 -17.22 0.82
C ALA A 267 -9.89 -15.75 0.66
N GLN A 268 -9.67 -15.04 1.76
CA GLN A 268 -9.28 -13.63 1.77
C GLN A 268 -7.92 -13.39 2.40
N ALA A 269 -7.11 -14.43 2.59
CA ALA A 269 -5.84 -14.35 3.28
C ALA A 269 -4.94 -13.27 2.67
N SER A 270 -4.69 -13.30 1.36
CA SER A 270 -3.86 -12.30 0.67
C SER A 270 -4.34 -10.85 0.88
N LEU A 271 -5.66 -10.63 0.90
CA LEU A 271 -6.23 -9.31 1.16
C LEU A 271 -5.99 -8.89 2.62
N ILE A 272 -6.24 -9.81 3.57
CA ILE A 272 -5.98 -9.62 4.99
C ILE A 272 -4.50 -9.24 5.23
N GLU A 273 -3.55 -9.94 4.61
CA GLU A 273 -2.13 -9.59 4.68
C GLU A 273 -1.86 -8.19 4.13
N GLN A 274 -2.42 -7.86 2.97
CA GLN A 274 -2.20 -6.55 2.35
C GLN A 274 -2.68 -5.40 3.24
N VAL A 275 -3.89 -5.51 3.80
CA VAL A 275 -4.53 -4.40 4.53
C VAL A 275 -4.16 -4.35 6.01
N ALA A 276 -3.98 -5.50 6.65
CA ALA A 276 -3.67 -5.60 8.08
C ALA A 276 -2.16 -5.71 8.36
N VAL A 277 -1.38 -6.35 7.49
CA VAL A 277 0.05 -6.56 7.76
C VAL A 277 0.90 -5.53 7.02
N ARG A 278 0.78 -5.47 5.68
CA ARG A 278 1.68 -4.67 4.83
C ARG A 278 1.42 -3.17 4.94
N THR A 279 0.16 -2.77 4.83
CA THR A 279 -0.22 -1.34 4.85
C THR A 279 -0.66 -0.86 6.23
N LYS A 280 -0.99 -1.78 7.15
CA LYS A 280 -1.48 -1.48 8.51
C LYS A 280 -2.71 -0.56 8.56
N VAL A 281 -3.45 -0.46 7.46
CA VAL A 281 -4.63 0.40 7.32
C VAL A 281 -5.81 -0.16 8.11
N MET A 282 -5.86 -1.50 8.23
CA MET A 282 -6.85 -2.20 9.03
C MET A 282 -6.23 -2.74 10.31
N PRO A 283 -6.97 -2.79 11.43
CA PRO A 283 -8.29 -2.20 11.64
C PRO A 283 -8.24 -0.65 11.56
N LEU A 284 -9.28 0.00 11.03
CA LEU A 284 -9.33 1.47 10.92
C LEU A 284 -9.09 2.11 12.29
N GLY A 285 -8.19 3.10 12.36
CA GLY A 285 -7.81 3.77 13.62
C GLY A 285 -7.29 2.82 14.70
N ASN A 286 -6.88 1.60 14.31
CA ASN A 286 -6.57 0.49 15.21
C ASN A 286 -7.65 0.23 16.28
N GLN A 287 -8.94 0.37 15.93
CA GLN A 287 -10.06 0.32 16.88
C GLN A 287 -10.23 -0.97 17.67
N THR A 288 -9.67 -2.07 17.19
CA THR A 288 -9.68 -3.35 17.89
C THR A 288 -8.36 -3.63 18.60
N GLY A 289 -7.40 -2.70 18.61
CA GLY A 289 -6.15 -2.79 19.36
C GLY A 289 -5.19 -3.85 18.85
N MET A 290 -5.09 -4.02 17.53
CA MET A 290 -4.19 -4.98 16.90
C MET A 290 -2.74 -4.57 17.10
N THR A 291 -1.95 -5.47 17.69
CA THR A 291 -0.53 -5.25 18.02
C THR A 291 0.38 -5.60 16.85
N GLN A 292 1.64 -5.11 16.88
CA GLN A 292 2.62 -5.46 15.85
C GLN A 292 2.92 -6.97 15.86
N ALA A 293 3.03 -7.59 17.04
CA ALA A 293 3.25 -9.04 17.17
C ALA A 293 2.12 -9.87 16.53
N GLU A 294 0.86 -9.41 16.63
CA GLU A 294 -0.27 -10.06 15.95
C GLU A 294 -0.23 -9.86 14.43
N ARG A 295 0.20 -8.69 13.95
CA ARG A 295 0.42 -8.46 12.52
C ARG A 295 1.54 -9.33 11.97
N ASP A 296 2.63 -9.46 12.71
CA ASP A 296 3.76 -10.31 12.34
C ASP A 296 3.36 -11.79 12.29
N ALA A 297 2.58 -12.25 13.27
CA ALA A 297 2.03 -13.61 13.30
C ALA A 297 1.06 -13.86 12.12
N LEU A 298 0.20 -12.89 11.80
CA LEU A 298 -0.71 -12.99 10.66
C LEU A 298 0.06 -12.97 9.32
N GLY A 299 1.13 -12.20 9.23
CA GLY A 299 2.01 -12.18 8.06
C GLY A 299 2.82 -13.46 7.87
N ALA A 300 3.21 -14.13 8.95
CA ALA A 300 3.95 -15.38 8.89
C ALA A 300 3.11 -16.55 8.36
N GLU A 301 1.82 -16.61 8.69
CA GLU A 301 0.92 -17.68 8.22
C GLU A 301 0.35 -17.38 6.82
N VAL A 302 0.09 -16.11 6.53
CA VAL A 302 -0.46 -15.71 5.22
C VAL A 302 0.64 -15.51 4.16
N GLY A 303 1.91 -15.50 4.58
CA GLY A 303 3.08 -15.25 3.74
C GLY A 303 3.62 -16.44 2.93
N GLY A 304 3.00 -17.63 3.02
CA GLY A 304 3.33 -18.78 2.16
C GLY A 304 3.27 -20.12 2.89
N ALA A 305 2.85 -21.16 2.18
CA ALA A 305 2.78 -22.52 2.72
C ALA A 305 4.18 -23.04 3.10
N ARG A 306 4.32 -23.65 4.28
CA ARG A 306 5.58 -24.23 4.75
C ARG A 306 5.45 -25.73 4.96
N PHE A 307 6.39 -26.47 4.38
CA PHE A 307 6.44 -27.92 4.45
C PHE A 307 7.75 -28.37 5.11
N GLU A 308 7.69 -29.40 5.96
CA GLU A 308 8.88 -30.17 6.33
C GLU A 308 8.85 -31.47 5.54
N ALA A 309 9.94 -31.83 4.88
CA ALA A 309 10.05 -33.05 4.10
C ALA A 309 11.18 -33.95 4.62
N ARG A 310 10.91 -35.25 4.67
CA ARG A 310 11.92 -36.29 4.91
C ARG A 310 12.58 -36.63 3.58
N LEU A 311 13.90 -36.60 3.52
CA LEU A 311 14.68 -37.05 2.36
C LEU A 311 14.72 -38.59 2.32
N GLU A 312 14.60 -39.16 1.12
CA GLU A 312 14.63 -40.60 0.87
C GLU A 312 16.07 -41.11 0.76
N GLU A 313 16.90 -40.89 1.77
CA GLU A 313 18.35 -41.17 1.75
C GLU A 313 18.72 -42.63 1.49
N VAL A 314 17.82 -43.56 1.82
CA VAL A 314 18.04 -45.00 1.60
C VAL A 314 17.62 -45.41 0.19
N SER A 315 16.49 -44.88 -0.29
CA SER A 315 15.89 -45.29 -1.56
C SER A 315 16.43 -44.51 -2.75
N ALA A 316 16.86 -43.26 -2.53
CA ALA A 316 17.37 -42.34 -3.54
C ALA A 316 18.65 -41.57 -3.08
N PRO A 317 19.71 -42.26 -2.62
CA PRO A 317 20.91 -41.62 -2.08
C PRO A 317 21.60 -40.67 -3.06
N GLU A 318 21.72 -41.03 -4.34
CA GLU A 318 22.42 -40.20 -5.34
C GLU A 318 21.62 -38.93 -5.67
N THR A 319 20.31 -39.07 -5.80
CA THR A 319 19.36 -37.98 -6.04
C THR A 319 19.31 -37.03 -4.87
N VAL A 320 19.28 -37.53 -3.63
CA VAL A 320 19.32 -36.70 -2.42
C VAL A 320 20.65 -35.95 -2.33
N ALA A 321 21.78 -36.61 -2.60
CA ALA A 321 23.09 -35.96 -2.62
C ALA A 321 23.16 -34.86 -3.70
N ALA A 322 22.54 -35.07 -4.86
CA ALA A 322 22.44 -34.07 -5.91
C ALA A 322 21.56 -32.88 -5.51
N PHE A 323 20.39 -33.14 -4.93
CA PHE A 323 19.50 -32.10 -4.42
C PHE A 323 20.17 -31.25 -3.34
N ARG A 324 20.90 -31.85 -2.39
CA ARG A 324 21.66 -31.11 -1.36
C ARG A 324 22.67 -30.13 -1.94
N ARG A 325 23.31 -30.46 -3.07
CA ARG A 325 24.24 -29.53 -3.75
C ARG A 325 23.54 -28.29 -4.32
N LEU A 326 22.22 -28.32 -4.48
CA LEU A 326 21.41 -27.19 -4.92
C LEU A 326 20.95 -26.31 -3.75
N LEU A 327 21.15 -26.73 -2.50
CA LEU A 327 20.69 -25.98 -1.33
C LEU A 327 21.68 -24.87 -0.92
N PRO A 328 21.18 -23.71 -0.43
CA PRO A 328 19.77 -23.32 -0.40
C PRO A 328 19.25 -23.04 -1.81
N LEU A 329 18.09 -23.60 -2.14
CA LEU A 329 17.47 -23.44 -3.45
C LEU A 329 16.35 -22.40 -3.35
N GLU A 330 16.51 -21.26 -4.03
CA GLU A 330 15.47 -20.25 -4.21
C GLU A 330 15.01 -20.24 -5.67
N SER A 331 13.72 -20.42 -5.92
CA SER A 331 13.17 -20.48 -7.27
C SER A 331 11.69 -20.08 -7.31
N LYS A 332 11.02 -20.37 -8.43
CA LYS A 332 9.58 -20.19 -8.61
C LYS A 332 8.91 -21.53 -8.90
N LEU A 333 7.83 -21.79 -8.16
CA LEU A 333 6.93 -22.90 -8.36
C LEU A 333 5.85 -22.52 -9.39
N ILE A 334 5.69 -23.33 -10.43
CA ILE A 334 4.76 -23.11 -11.55
C ILE A 334 3.77 -24.27 -11.60
N HIS A 335 2.53 -24.04 -12.02
CA HIS A 335 1.55 -25.11 -12.15
C HIS A 335 1.90 -26.04 -13.32
N ALA A 336 1.82 -27.35 -13.12
CA ALA A 336 2.18 -28.33 -14.13
C ALA A 336 1.11 -28.43 -15.22
N ARG A 337 1.51 -28.31 -16.48
CA ARG A 337 0.57 -28.38 -17.61
C ARG A 337 0.14 -29.80 -17.96
N TRP A 338 1.04 -30.76 -17.79
CA TRP A 338 0.87 -32.13 -18.30
C TRP A 338 0.65 -33.16 -17.18
N SER A 339 0.91 -32.80 -15.92
CA SER A 339 1.03 -33.76 -14.83
C SER A 339 -0.18 -33.84 -13.89
N GLY A 340 -1.29 -33.18 -14.20
CA GLY A 340 -2.49 -33.16 -13.35
C GLY A 340 -2.35 -32.22 -12.15
N GLU A 341 -2.68 -32.70 -10.94
CA GLU A 341 -2.64 -31.91 -9.70
C GLU A 341 -1.22 -31.81 -9.12
N ALA A 342 -0.31 -31.21 -9.89
CA ALA A 342 1.06 -30.96 -9.51
C ALA A 342 1.51 -29.54 -9.88
N CYS A 343 2.53 -29.08 -9.17
CA CYS A 343 3.34 -27.93 -9.55
C CYS A 343 4.76 -28.41 -9.88
N TRP A 344 5.60 -27.55 -10.46
CA TRP A 344 6.96 -27.90 -10.84
C TRP A 344 7.90 -26.69 -10.82
N ILE A 345 9.20 -26.99 -10.74
CA ILE A 345 10.29 -26.02 -10.80
C ILE A 345 11.17 -26.37 -12.02
N PRO A 346 11.19 -25.54 -13.07
CA PRO A 346 12.06 -25.75 -14.23
C PRO A 346 13.51 -25.40 -13.91
N PHE A 347 14.45 -26.21 -14.39
CA PHE A 347 15.88 -25.92 -14.35
C PHE A 347 16.51 -25.79 -15.75
N GLY A 348 15.72 -25.94 -16.83
CA GLY A 348 16.24 -25.87 -18.20
C GLY A 348 17.29 -26.95 -18.47
N GLU A 349 18.46 -26.53 -18.95
CA GLU A 349 19.58 -27.38 -19.37
C GLU A 349 20.51 -27.81 -18.22
N LEU A 350 20.13 -27.56 -16.96
CA LEU A 350 20.92 -28.00 -15.82
C LEU A 350 20.98 -29.54 -15.78
N ASP A 351 22.18 -30.07 -15.64
CA ASP A 351 22.42 -31.50 -15.42
C ASP A 351 23.17 -31.68 -14.10
N VAL A 352 22.59 -32.47 -13.19
CA VAL A 352 23.15 -32.76 -11.86
C VAL A 352 23.88 -34.11 -11.81
N GLY A 353 24.02 -34.79 -12.94
CA GLY A 353 24.81 -36.00 -13.12
C GLY A 353 24.19 -37.24 -12.46
N ILE A 354 22.86 -37.35 -12.45
CA ILE A 354 22.14 -38.50 -11.86
C ILE A 354 21.27 -39.20 -12.90
N GLY A 355 21.12 -40.52 -12.76
CA GLY A 355 20.20 -41.33 -13.56
C GLY A 355 18.87 -41.59 -12.85
N PRO A 356 18.00 -42.45 -13.42
CA PRO A 356 16.78 -42.91 -12.75
C PRO A 356 17.09 -43.66 -11.44
N GLU A 357 16.46 -43.24 -10.34
CA GLU A 357 16.65 -43.77 -8.99
C GLU A 357 15.35 -43.59 -8.18
N ASN A 358 14.81 -44.64 -7.56
CA ASN A 358 13.49 -44.60 -6.92
C ASN A 358 12.39 -43.95 -7.80
N ALA A 359 12.41 -44.27 -9.10
CA ALA A 359 11.64 -43.54 -10.09
C ALA A 359 10.15 -43.93 -10.08
N THR A 360 9.26 -42.93 -10.18
CA THR A 360 7.83 -43.16 -10.32
C THR A 360 7.20 -42.16 -11.30
N SER A 361 6.15 -42.61 -11.98
CA SER A 361 5.27 -41.77 -12.78
C SER A 361 4.00 -41.37 -12.04
N TYR A 362 3.73 -41.97 -10.88
CA TYR A 362 2.48 -41.80 -10.13
C TYR A 362 2.77 -41.45 -8.66
N PRO A 363 3.35 -40.28 -8.37
CA PRO A 363 3.63 -39.88 -7.00
C PRO A 363 2.34 -39.58 -6.24
N ALA A 364 2.33 -39.89 -4.94
CA ALA A 364 1.30 -39.42 -4.03
C ALA A 364 1.46 -37.91 -3.73
N PRO A 365 0.41 -37.22 -3.24
CA PRO A 365 0.53 -35.84 -2.78
C PRO A 365 1.66 -35.68 -1.75
N GLY A 366 2.53 -34.69 -1.96
CA GLY A 366 3.69 -34.45 -1.09
C GLY A 366 4.91 -35.35 -1.35
N GLN A 367 4.87 -36.27 -2.32
CA GLN A 367 6.06 -36.99 -2.79
C GLN A 367 6.73 -36.20 -3.91
N LEU A 368 7.82 -35.52 -3.59
CA LEU A 368 8.54 -34.68 -4.55
C LEU A 368 9.43 -35.54 -5.44
N LEU A 369 9.40 -35.25 -6.74
CA LEU A 369 10.23 -35.93 -7.73
C LEU A 369 11.31 -35.01 -8.26
N LEU A 370 12.52 -35.53 -8.44
CA LEU A 370 13.58 -34.86 -9.20
C LEU A 370 13.75 -35.62 -10.52
N TYR A 371 13.46 -34.97 -11.63
CA TYR A 371 13.66 -35.54 -12.95
C TYR A 371 15.00 -35.04 -13.51
N PRO A 372 15.96 -35.93 -13.84
CA PRO A 372 17.30 -35.53 -14.28
C PRO A 372 17.35 -34.96 -15.70
N GLY A 373 16.23 -34.95 -16.42
CA GLY A 373 16.15 -34.47 -17.80
C GLY A 373 16.30 -35.58 -18.84
N GLY A 374 16.73 -35.20 -20.06
CA GLY A 374 16.94 -36.09 -21.20
C GLY A 374 15.80 -36.05 -22.22
N VAL A 375 14.57 -36.39 -21.82
CA VAL A 375 13.38 -36.29 -22.71
C VAL A 375 12.69 -34.93 -22.56
N SER A 376 12.62 -34.44 -21.32
CA SER A 376 12.20 -33.09 -20.95
C SER A 376 13.33 -32.40 -20.21
N GLU A 377 13.18 -31.11 -19.91
CA GLU A 377 14.11 -30.38 -19.04
C GLU A 377 14.16 -30.98 -17.64
N MET A 378 15.26 -30.75 -16.92
CA MET A 378 15.38 -31.11 -15.52
C MET A 378 14.35 -30.34 -14.70
N GLU A 379 13.63 -31.04 -13.82
CA GLU A 379 12.61 -30.41 -12.98
C GLU A 379 12.47 -31.06 -11.60
N ILE A 380 12.03 -30.25 -10.64
CA ILE A 380 11.44 -30.76 -9.40
C ILE A 380 9.92 -30.72 -9.57
N LEU A 381 9.26 -31.88 -9.51
CA LEU A 381 7.81 -31.98 -9.47
C LEU A 381 7.33 -31.95 -8.01
N PHE A 382 6.29 -31.17 -7.75
CA PHE A 382 5.65 -31.02 -6.46
C PHE A 382 4.14 -31.37 -6.56
N PRO A 383 3.79 -32.65 -6.36
CA PRO A 383 2.40 -33.12 -6.38
C PRO A 383 1.61 -32.60 -5.17
N TYR A 384 0.41 -32.07 -5.43
CA TYR A 384 -0.54 -31.67 -4.37
C TYR A 384 -1.84 -32.50 -4.38
N GLY A 385 -2.02 -33.34 -5.40
CA GLY A 385 -3.19 -34.19 -5.59
C GLY A 385 -2.91 -35.34 -6.57
N PRO A 386 -3.95 -35.96 -7.18
CA PRO A 386 -3.80 -36.99 -8.20
C PRO A 386 -2.90 -36.54 -9.36
N THR A 387 -1.76 -37.22 -9.51
CA THR A 387 -0.67 -36.81 -10.41
C THR A 387 -0.17 -37.98 -11.25
N GLN A 388 -0.03 -37.77 -12.55
CA GLN A 388 0.73 -38.63 -13.46
C GLN A 388 1.84 -37.78 -14.06
N PHE A 389 3.09 -38.01 -13.69
CA PHE A 389 4.20 -37.20 -14.18
C PHE A 389 4.38 -37.37 -15.69
N ALA A 390 4.29 -36.26 -16.44
CA ALA A 390 4.32 -36.27 -17.90
C ALA A 390 4.86 -34.96 -18.48
N SER A 391 5.19 -34.98 -19.76
CA SER A 391 5.53 -33.81 -20.58
C SER A 391 4.85 -33.88 -21.94
N LYS A 392 5.19 -32.95 -22.83
CA LYS A 392 4.77 -32.99 -24.26
C LYS A 392 5.19 -34.29 -24.97
N ALA A 393 6.20 -34.99 -24.46
CA ALA A 393 6.72 -36.24 -25.02
C ALA A 393 6.00 -37.49 -24.48
N GLY A 394 5.07 -37.33 -23.54
CA GLY A 394 4.35 -38.42 -22.89
C GLY A 394 4.72 -38.59 -21.42
N VAL A 395 4.43 -39.77 -20.87
CA VAL A 395 4.67 -40.11 -19.46
C VAL A 395 6.15 -40.13 -19.15
N LEU A 396 6.53 -39.49 -18.04
CA LEU A 396 7.89 -39.44 -17.51
C LEU A 396 7.97 -40.18 -16.16
N ALA A 397 9.17 -40.52 -15.73
CA ALA A 397 9.43 -41.06 -14.41
C ALA A 397 10.53 -40.23 -13.74
N GLY A 398 10.20 -39.64 -12.60
CA GLY A 398 11.10 -38.81 -11.81
C GLY A 398 11.48 -39.52 -10.52
N ASN A 399 12.65 -39.19 -9.99
CA ASN A 399 13.22 -39.83 -8.81
C ASN A 399 12.51 -39.31 -7.56
N HIS A 400 11.78 -40.17 -6.85
CA HIS A 400 11.16 -39.77 -5.58
C HIS A 400 12.24 -39.61 -4.51
N PHE A 401 12.56 -38.36 -4.16
CA PHE A 401 13.70 -38.03 -3.32
C PHE A 401 13.31 -37.39 -1.98
N ALA A 402 12.10 -36.86 -1.86
CA ALA A 402 11.62 -36.26 -0.63
C ALA A 402 10.11 -36.49 -0.44
N THR A 403 9.69 -36.63 0.81
CA THR A 403 8.29 -36.77 1.20
C THR A 403 7.93 -35.74 2.25
N VAL A 404 6.91 -34.91 2.00
CA VAL A 404 6.36 -33.98 2.98
C VAL A 404 5.82 -34.76 4.18
N VAL A 405 6.34 -34.47 5.37
CA VAL A 405 5.96 -35.09 6.65
C VAL A 405 5.23 -34.13 7.59
N LYS A 406 5.37 -32.80 7.40
CA LYS A 406 4.55 -31.77 8.06
C LYS A 406 4.14 -30.69 7.08
N GLY A 407 2.98 -30.08 7.30
CA GLY A 407 2.39 -29.09 6.38
C GLY A 407 1.54 -29.70 5.28
N GLY A 408 1.30 -31.01 5.29
CA GLY A 408 0.59 -31.72 4.22
C GLY A 408 -0.85 -31.23 4.00
N GLU A 409 -1.49 -30.70 5.04
CA GLU A 409 -2.80 -30.07 4.97
C GLU A 409 -2.85 -28.85 4.03
N GLN A 410 -1.73 -28.15 3.85
CA GLN A 410 -1.61 -26.96 3.00
C GLN A 410 -1.38 -27.30 1.51
N LEU A 411 -1.07 -28.57 1.18
CA LEU A 411 -0.79 -28.99 -0.20
C LEU A 411 -1.97 -28.68 -1.12
N ARG A 412 -3.19 -28.98 -0.68
CA ARG A 412 -4.40 -28.84 -1.51
C ARG A 412 -4.69 -27.38 -1.87
N GLU A 413 -4.21 -26.43 -1.07
CA GLU A 413 -4.35 -24.98 -1.31
C GLU A 413 -3.24 -24.44 -2.23
N LEU A 414 -2.05 -25.04 -2.20
CA LEU A 414 -0.90 -24.65 -3.02
C LEU A 414 -1.21 -24.73 -4.51
N GLY A 415 -1.87 -25.80 -4.95
CA GLY A 415 -2.21 -26.03 -6.36
C GLY A 415 -3.07 -24.93 -6.99
N PRO A 416 -4.28 -24.66 -6.46
CA PRO A 416 -5.13 -23.57 -6.91
C PRO A 416 -4.45 -22.19 -6.84
N LEU A 417 -3.65 -21.95 -5.80
CA LEU A 417 -2.88 -20.70 -5.67
C LEU A 417 -1.96 -20.50 -6.87
N VAL A 418 -1.12 -21.48 -7.20
CA VAL A 418 -0.17 -21.40 -8.32
C VAL A 418 -0.91 -21.37 -9.67
N LEU A 419 -2.01 -22.13 -9.80
CA LEU A 419 -2.81 -22.17 -11.04
C LEU A 419 -3.46 -20.82 -11.37
N TRP A 420 -4.12 -20.21 -10.39
CA TRP A 420 -4.92 -19.00 -10.62
C TRP A 420 -4.13 -17.70 -10.44
N GLN A 421 -3.12 -17.70 -9.58
CA GLN A 421 -2.31 -16.51 -9.28
C GLN A 421 -0.92 -16.54 -9.93
N GLY A 422 -0.62 -17.59 -10.69
CA GLY A 422 0.64 -17.75 -11.42
C GLY A 422 1.80 -18.19 -10.51
N ALA A 423 3.01 -18.05 -11.05
CA ALA A 423 4.23 -18.57 -10.42
C ALA A 423 4.46 -18.00 -9.01
N GLN A 424 4.59 -18.89 -8.02
CA GLN A 424 4.82 -18.53 -6.61
C GLN A 424 6.30 -18.67 -6.25
N PRO A 425 6.87 -17.82 -5.38
CA PRO A 425 8.23 -18.04 -4.88
C PRO A 425 8.27 -19.32 -4.02
N ILE A 426 9.37 -20.07 -4.13
CA ILE A 426 9.62 -21.26 -3.30
C ILE A 426 11.09 -21.29 -2.87
N ARG A 427 11.32 -21.77 -1.65
CA ARG A 427 12.64 -21.92 -1.05
C ARG A 427 12.76 -23.28 -0.39
N PHE A 428 13.89 -23.95 -0.62
CA PHE A 428 14.28 -25.15 0.11
C PHE A 428 15.54 -24.84 0.92
N ASP A 429 15.51 -25.22 2.20
CA ASP A 429 16.64 -25.17 3.11
C ASP A 429 16.76 -26.53 3.81
N GLU A 430 17.99 -26.88 4.19
CA GLU A 430 18.23 -27.97 5.12
C GLU A 430 18.20 -27.41 6.54
N ALA A 431 17.44 -28.07 7.42
CA ALA A 431 17.18 -27.62 8.79
C ALA A 431 18.33 -27.98 9.75
#